data_AF-A0A8J3FMU6-F1
#
_entry.id   AF-A0A8J3FMU6-F1
#
_cell.length_a   1.000
_cell.length_b   1.000
_cell.length_c   1.000
_cell.angle_alpha   90.00
_cell.angle_beta   90.00
_cell.angle_gamma   90.00
#
_symmetry.space_group_name_H-M   'P 1'
#
loop_
_entity.id
_entity.type
_entity.pdbx_description
1 polymer ?
#
loop_
_entity_poly.entity_id
_entity_poly.type
_entity_poly.pdbx_seq_one_letter_code
_entity_poly.pdbx_strand_id
1 'polypeptide(L)'
;MAALIMVGPGLDWQSSGGLFDFVLEYLIPRVSDAKTAEWLQTVVNENLGSMWIPDLPSEAREDIYRLLQGGLLTHAEKELPEGPAKPDTLATLRDLVQMTRAGNA
;
A
#
# COMPACT_ATOMS: atom_id res chain seq x y z
N MET A 1 -3.83 -15.28 4.47
CA MET A 1 -2.96 -15.49 3.30
C MET A 1 -1.85 -14.46 3.34
N ALA A 2 -0.67 -14.80 2.84
CA ALA A 2 0.40 -13.83 2.61
C ALA A 2 0.06 -12.99 1.37
N ALA A 3 0.42 -11.71 1.41
CA ALA A 3 0.25 -10.79 0.30
C ALA A 3 1.53 -9.98 0.07
N LEU A 4 1.66 -9.39 -1.12
CA LEU A 4 2.90 -8.76 -1.57
C LEU A 4 2.67 -7.42 -2.27
N ILE A 5 3.44 -6.40 -1.90
CA ILE A 5 3.62 -5.18 -2.70
C ILE A 5 5.08 -5.10 -3.13
N MET A 6 5.38 -5.23 -4.41
CA MET A 6 6.71 -4.88 -4.93
C MET A 6 6.77 -3.36 -5.06
N VAL A 7 7.52 -2.73 -4.15
CA VAL A 7 7.71 -1.28 -4.12
C VAL A 7 8.77 -0.84 -5.13
N GLY A 8 9.74 -1.69 -5.40
CA GLY A 8 10.84 -1.45 -6.32
C GLY A 8 11.58 -2.74 -6.60
N PRO A 9 12.53 -2.77 -7.55
CA PRO A 9 13.32 -3.98 -7.82
C PRO A 9 13.99 -4.52 -6.55
N GLY A 10 13.57 -5.70 -6.09
CA GLY A 10 14.07 -6.32 -4.85
C GLY A 10 13.55 -5.71 -3.55
N LEU A 11 12.60 -4.77 -3.61
CA LEU A 11 11.93 -4.16 -2.46
C LEU A 11 10.52 -4.72 -2.33
N ASP A 12 10.46 -5.96 -1.85
CA ASP A 12 9.24 -6.75 -1.68
C ASP A 12 8.68 -6.58 -0.27
N TRP A 13 7.60 -5.81 -0.13
CA TRP A 13 6.90 -5.66 1.15
C TRP A 13 5.88 -6.78 1.30
N GLN A 14 6.11 -7.67 2.28
CA GLN A 14 5.23 -8.79 2.58
C GLN A 14 4.32 -8.46 3.76
N SER A 15 3.05 -8.87 3.66
CA SER A 15 2.06 -8.64 4.71
C SER A 15 1.03 -9.77 4.81
N SER A 16 0.12 -9.67 5.77
CA SER A 16 -1.13 -10.42 5.73
C SER A 16 -2.06 -9.82 4.66
N GLY A 17 -3.00 -10.64 4.16
CA GLY A 17 -4.04 -10.19 3.23
C GLY A 17 -4.85 -9.00 3.76
N GLY A 18 -5.32 -9.05 5.02
CA GLY A 18 -6.07 -7.93 5.59
C GLY A 18 -5.27 -6.62 5.69
N LEU A 19 -3.95 -6.68 5.92
CA LEU A 19 -3.11 -5.48 5.92
C LEU A 19 -2.84 -4.97 4.49
N PHE A 20 -2.75 -5.88 3.52
CA PHE A 20 -2.67 -5.53 2.11
C PHE A 20 -3.94 -4.83 1.64
N ASP A 21 -5.11 -5.41 1.92
CA ASP A 21 -6.42 -4.83 1.59
C ASP A 21 -6.58 -3.45 2.23
N PHE A 22 -6.20 -3.30 3.51
CA PHE A 22 -6.20 -2.00 4.20
C PHE A 22 -5.39 -0.93 3.45
N VAL A 23 -4.20 -1.29 2.92
CA VAL A 23 -3.39 -0.36 2.13
C VAL A 23 -4.07 -0.01 0.80
N LEU A 24 -4.70 -0.98 0.13
CA LEU A 24 -5.39 -0.72 -1.13
C LEU A 24 -6.65 0.11 -0.94
N GLU A 25 -7.45 -0.17 0.09
CA GLU A 25 -8.62 0.62 0.48
C GLU A 25 -8.24 2.06 0.86
N TYR A 26 -7.05 2.27 1.40
CA TYR A 26 -6.49 3.61 1.57
C TYR A 26 -6.19 4.28 0.22
N LEU A 27 -5.59 3.57 -0.74
CA LEU A 27 -5.18 4.14 -2.03
C LEU A 27 -6.33 4.40 -3.00
N ILE A 28 -7.26 3.46 -3.16
CA ILE A 28 -8.34 3.48 -4.16
C ILE A 28 -9.08 4.81 -4.23
N PRO A 29 -9.57 5.40 -3.12
CA PRO A 29 -10.31 6.66 -3.17
C PRO A 29 -9.41 7.90 -3.28
N ARG A 30 -8.08 7.75 -3.30
CA ARG A 30 -7.11 8.86 -3.21
C ARG A 30 -6.21 8.99 -4.43
N VAL A 31 -6.03 7.93 -5.21
CA VAL A 31 -5.29 8.00 -6.47
C VAL A 31 -6.04 8.87 -7.48
N SER A 32 -5.29 9.68 -8.23
CA SER A 32 -5.84 10.67 -9.16
C SER A 32 -6.24 10.04 -10.50
N ASP A 33 -5.55 8.98 -10.91
CA ASP A 33 -5.84 8.24 -12.13
C ASP A 33 -6.95 7.21 -11.90
N ALA A 34 -8.08 7.42 -12.59
CA ALA A 34 -9.26 6.56 -12.48
C ALA A 34 -9.00 5.11 -12.92
N LYS A 35 -8.12 4.90 -13.92
CA LYS A 35 -7.78 3.54 -14.38
C LYS A 35 -6.98 2.79 -13.34
N THR A 36 -6.03 3.46 -12.69
CA THR A 36 -5.29 2.91 -11.55
C THR A 36 -6.23 2.58 -10.40
N ALA A 37 -7.20 3.46 -10.08
CA ALA A 37 -8.20 3.18 -9.05
C ALA A 37 -9.03 1.91 -9.37
N GLU A 38 -9.51 1.79 -10.60
CA GLU A 38 -10.29 0.62 -11.07
C GLU A 38 -9.47 -0.67 -11.03
N TRP A 39 -8.20 -0.60 -11.42
CA TRP A 39 -7.30 -1.75 -11.32
C TRP A 39 -7.03 -2.16 -9.87
N LEU A 40 -6.76 -1.20 -8.96
CA LEU A 40 -6.60 -1.50 -7.53
C LEU A 40 -7.87 -2.13 -6.94
N GLN A 41 -9.05 -1.65 -7.36
CA GLN A 41 -10.32 -2.25 -6.96
C GLN A 41 -10.45 -3.70 -7.45
N THR A 42 -9.96 -3.99 -8.67
CA THR A 42 -9.93 -5.36 -9.20
C THR A 42 -9.00 -6.26 -8.38
N VAL A 43 -7.84 -5.75 -7.98
CA VAL A 43 -6.89 -6.49 -7.12
C VAL A 43 -7.54 -6.92 -5.81
N VAL A 44 -8.31 -6.04 -5.17
CA VAL A 44 -9.09 -6.33 -3.95
C VAL A 44 -10.22 -7.31 -4.24
N ASN A 45 -11.07 -7.02 -5.24
CA ASN A 45 -12.27 -7.81 -5.52
C ASN A 45 -11.95 -9.26 -5.91
N GLU A 46 -10.89 -9.46 -6.70
CA GLU A 46 -10.45 -10.77 -7.17
C GLU A 46 -9.46 -11.44 -6.19
N ASN A 47 -9.17 -10.79 -5.05
CA ASN A 47 -8.25 -11.28 -4.01
C ASN A 47 -6.90 -11.76 -4.58
N LEU A 48 -6.30 -10.96 -5.47
CA LEU A 48 -5.06 -11.33 -6.17
C LEU A 48 -3.85 -11.41 -5.22
N GLY A 49 -3.92 -10.72 -4.07
CA GLY A 49 -2.92 -10.78 -3.00
C GLY A 49 -1.53 -10.27 -3.41
N SER A 50 -1.42 -9.59 -4.55
CA SER A 50 -0.14 -9.05 -5.01
C SER A 50 -0.30 -7.85 -5.94
N MET A 51 0.64 -6.91 -5.86
CA MET A 51 0.75 -5.78 -6.79
C MET A 51 2.21 -5.34 -7.01
N TRP A 52 2.49 -4.80 -8.19
CA TRP A 52 3.80 -4.30 -8.59
C TRP A 52 3.70 -2.82 -8.93
N ILE A 53 4.17 -1.94 -8.04
CA ILE A 53 4.15 -0.49 -8.27
C ILE A 53 5.07 -0.09 -9.45
N PRO A 54 6.25 -0.71 -9.66
CA PRO A 54 7.12 -0.41 -10.81
C PRO A 54 6.48 -0.61 -12.18
N ASP A 55 5.49 -1.50 -12.29
CA ASP A 55 4.80 -1.83 -13.54
C ASP A 55 3.69 -0.84 -13.89
N LEU A 56 3.36 0.09 -12.98
CA LEU A 56 2.38 1.14 -13.21
C LEU A 56 2.97 2.28 -14.06
N PRO A 57 2.11 3.05 -14.76
CA PRO A 57 2.51 4.29 -15.40
C PRO A 57 3.23 5.21 -14.40
N SER A 58 4.22 5.98 -14.88
CA SER A 58 5.07 6.82 -14.00
C SER A 58 4.26 7.76 -13.12
N GLU A 59 3.23 8.40 -13.67
CA GLU A 59 2.34 9.31 -12.94
C GLU A 59 1.57 8.58 -11.83
N ALA A 60 1.03 7.39 -12.11
CA ALA A 60 0.32 6.59 -11.11
C ALA A 60 1.27 6.08 -10.00
N ARG A 61 2.49 5.68 -10.36
CA ARG A 61 3.52 5.26 -9.40
C ARG A 61 3.92 6.41 -8.46
N GLU A 62 4.21 7.57 -9.03
CA GLU A 62 4.56 8.78 -8.26
C GLU A 62 3.42 9.19 -7.32
N ASP A 63 2.18 9.10 -7.79
CA ASP A 63 1.00 9.40 -6.99
C ASP A 63 0.85 8.42 -5.80
N ILE A 64 0.95 7.12 -6.06
CA ILE A 64 0.91 6.08 -5.01
C ILE A 64 2.01 6.31 -3.97
N TYR A 65 3.26 6.55 -4.38
CA TYR A 65 4.34 6.83 -3.43
C TYR A 65 4.05 8.06 -2.59
N ARG A 66 3.59 9.15 -3.20
CA ARG A 66 3.23 10.38 -2.48
C ARG A 66 2.13 10.13 -1.45
N LEU A 67 1.09 9.36 -1.80
CA LEU A 67 0.00 9.02 -0.91
C LEU A 67 0.49 8.17 0.28
N LEU A 68 1.23 7.09 0.00
CA LEU A 68 1.77 6.20 1.03
C LEU A 68 2.66 6.99 2.00
N GLN A 69 3.56 7.82 1.49
CA GLN A 69 4.50 8.60 2.30
C GLN A 69 3.81 9.71 3.10
N GLY A 70 2.75 10.30 2.56
CA GLY A 70 2.11 11.49 3.11
C GLY A 70 0.99 11.22 4.12
N GLY A 71 0.30 10.08 4.03
CA GLY A 71 -0.93 9.90 4.81
C GLY A 71 -1.26 8.49 5.30
N LEU A 72 -0.56 7.44 4.87
CA LEU A 72 -0.91 6.07 5.26
C LEU A 72 -0.83 5.85 6.79
N LEU A 73 0.27 6.27 7.43
CA LEU A 73 0.45 6.07 8.87
C LEU A 73 -0.59 6.84 9.69
N THR A 74 -0.86 8.10 9.34
CA THR A 74 -1.88 8.92 9.99
C THR A 74 -3.28 8.33 9.83
N HIS A 75 -3.57 7.73 8.68
CA HIS A 75 -4.84 7.02 8.46
C HIS A 75 -4.92 5.76 9.32
N ALA A 76 -3.86 4.94 9.32
CA ALA A 76 -3.78 3.73 10.13
C ALA A 76 -3.89 3.98 11.63
N GLU A 77 -3.28 5.04 12.15
CA GLU A 77 -3.42 5.44 13.55
C GLU A 77 -4.87 5.73 13.95
N LYS A 78 -5.70 6.21 13.01
CA LYS A 78 -7.11 6.53 13.27
C LYS A 78 -8.04 5.35 13.08
N GLU A 79 -7.85 4.58 12.01
CA GLU A 79 -8.78 3.52 11.63
C GLU A 79 -8.48 2.16 12.27
N LEU A 80 -7.21 1.88 12.61
CA LEU A 80 -6.87 0.60 13.24
C LEU A 80 -7.45 0.55 14.66
N PRO A 81 -8.12 -0.56 15.02
CA PRO A 81 -8.71 -0.72 16.35
C PRO A 81 -7.62 -0.65 17.43
N GLU A 82 -7.97 -0.03 18.55
CA GLU A 82 -7.09 -0.06 19.73
C GLU A 82 -6.90 -1.49 20.21
N GLY A 83 -5.65 -1.84 20.50
CA GLY A 83 -5.31 -3.19 20.94
C GLY A 83 -3.82 -3.50 20.86
N PRO A 84 -3.40 -4.65 21.42
CA PRO A 84 -1.99 -5.01 21.51
C PRO A 84 -1.32 -5.20 20.15
N ALA A 85 -2.08 -5.48 19.08
CA ALA A 85 -1.55 -5.66 17.72
C ALA A 85 -1.36 -4.35 16.93
N LYS A 86 -1.92 -3.23 17.41
CA LYS A 86 -1.85 -1.94 16.70
C LYS A 86 -0.41 -1.42 16.54
N PRO A 87 0.46 -1.44 17.56
CA PRO A 87 1.85 -1.00 17.42
C PRO A 87 2.62 -1.80 16.35
N ASP A 88 2.45 -3.12 16.33
CA ASP A 88 3.11 -4.00 15.36
C ASP A 88 2.61 -3.74 13.94
N THR A 89 1.30 -3.56 13.78
CA THR A 89 0.70 -3.23 12.48
C THR A 89 1.22 -1.89 11.95
N LEU A 90 1.31 -0.87 12.82
CA LEU A 90 1.90 0.43 12.48
C LEU A 90 3.40 0.33 12.14
N ALA A 91 4.13 -0.58 12.78
CA ALA A 91 5.52 -0.85 12.41
C ALA A 91 5.62 -1.43 11.00
N THR A 92 4.82 -2.44 10.66
CA THR A 92 4.79 -3.03 9.31
C THR A 92 4.42 -2.01 8.24
N LEU A 93 3.48 -1.11 8.51
CA LEU A 93 3.13 -0.02 7.59
C LEU A 93 4.24 1.04 7.48
N ARG A 94 4.99 1.27 8.56
CA ARG A 94 6.15 2.16 8.53
C ARG A 94 7.25 1.60 7.64
N ASP A 95 7.45 0.29 7.66
CA ASP A 95 8.41 -0.39 6.77
C ASP A 95 8.02 -0.18 5.30
N LEU A 96 6.73 -0.35 4.93
CA LEU A 96 6.24 -0.04 3.59
C LEU A 96 6.58 1.40 3.18
N VAL A 97 6.28 2.37 4.06
CA VAL A 97 6.57 3.78 3.80
C VAL A 97 8.07 4.01 3.60
N GLN A 98 8.93 3.39 4.41
CA GLN A 98 10.38 3.50 4.25
C GLN A 98 10.86 2.89 2.93
N MET A 99 10.31 1.74 2.52
CA MET A 99 10.63 1.11 1.24
C MET A 99 10.27 2.00 0.06
N THR A 100 9.16 2.75 0.11
CA THR A 100 8.79 3.69 -0.98
C THR A 100 9.77 4.85 -1.11
N ARG A 101 10.49 5.21 -0.04
CA ARG A 101 11.53 6.25 -0.09
C ARG A 101 12.83 5.69 -0.68
N ALA A 102 13.14 4.43 -0.42
CA ALA A 102 14.30 3.74 -0.98
C ALA A 102 14.10 3.38 -2.46
N GLY A 103 12.87 3.02 -2.87
CA GLY A 103 12.53 2.68 -4.26
C GLY A 103 12.31 3.88 -5.18
N ASN A 104 12.32 5.10 -4.64
CA ASN A 104 12.19 6.37 -5.37
C ASN A 104 13.48 7.21 -5.31
N ALA A 105 14.58 6.64 -4.82
CA ALA A 105 15.91 7.25 -4.75
C ALA A 105 16.78 6.77 -5.93
#